data_AF-A0A927T7B0-F1
#
_entry.id   AF-A0A927T7B0-F1
#
_cell.length_a   1.000
_cell.length_b   1.000
_cell.length_c   1.000
_cell.angle_alpha   90.00
_cell.angle_beta   90.00
_cell.angle_gamma   90.00
#
_symmetry.space_group_name_H-M   'P 1'
#
loop_
_entity.id
_entity.type
_entity.pdbx_description
1 polymer ?
#
loop_
_entity_poly.entity_id
_entity_poly.type
_entity_poly.pdbx_seq_one_letter_code
_entity_poly.pdbx_strand_id
1 'polypeptide(L)'
;MKDMVEIEVVLDERYTDPLVTIRTKSNTQQVENIICAIEDVSHSDFPQIAAVKDDSVVFVSQRDIVRVHTEGRKLVIQTETEAYTVKRTLAGLEDVLNASRFLRISQSEIINLYKVKSFDFNLAGTIGVEFDCGIKSWVSRSRVKQIKALLKQNSIKGV
;
A
#
# COMPACT_ATOMS: atom_id res chain seq x y z
N MET A 1 -8.85 -28.32 0.69
CA MET A 1 -8.68 -26.92 0.29
C MET A 1 -9.65 -26.64 -0.83
N LYS A 2 -10.65 -25.80 -0.58
CA LYS A 2 -11.54 -25.27 -1.60
C LYS A 2 -11.53 -23.76 -1.41
N ASP A 3 -10.36 -23.16 -1.66
CA ASP A 3 -10.11 -21.73 -1.47
C ASP A 3 -10.50 -20.98 -2.75
N MET A 4 -11.75 -21.14 -3.19
CA MET A 4 -12.30 -20.33 -4.28
C MET A 4 -13.52 -19.59 -3.77
N VAL A 5 -13.46 -18.27 -3.86
CA VAL A 5 -14.60 -17.38 -3.69
C VAL A 5 -15.29 -17.30 -5.05
N GLU A 6 -16.56 -17.67 -5.10
CA GLU A 6 -17.41 -17.45 -6.27
C GLU A 6 -18.03 -16.07 -6.15
N ILE A 7 -17.87 -15.23 -7.18
CA ILE A 7 -18.37 -13.85 -7.19
C ILE A 7 -19.50 -13.76 -8.21
N GLU A 8 -20.71 -13.48 -7.72
CA GLU A 8 -21.88 -13.19 -8.52
C GLU A 8 -22.08 -11.67 -8.58
N VAL A 9 -22.25 -11.11 -9.78
CA VAL A 9 -22.55 -9.69 -9.99
C VAL A 9 -23.95 -9.57 -10.57
N VAL A 10 -24.84 -8.90 -9.85
CA VAL A 10 -26.22 -8.63 -10.27
C VAL A 10 -26.38 -7.13 -10.48
N LEU A 11 -26.79 -6.73 -11.68
CA LEU A 11 -27.10 -5.33 -12.00
C LEU A 11 -28.61 -5.10 -11.82
N ASP A 12 -28.97 -4.17 -10.94
CA ASP A 12 -30.35 -3.81 -10.64
C ASP A 12 -30.43 -2.30 -10.38
N GLU A 13 -31.20 -1.59 -11.21
CA GLU A 13 -31.28 -0.12 -11.22
C GLU A 13 -31.83 0.48 -9.92
N ARG A 14 -32.42 -0.34 -9.05
CA ARG A 14 -32.93 0.11 -7.73
C ARG A 14 -31.83 0.39 -6.72
N TYR A 15 -30.61 -0.10 -6.96
CA TYR A 15 -29.47 0.10 -6.07
C TYR A 15 -28.61 1.27 -6.57
N THR A 16 -28.55 2.34 -5.79
CA THR A 16 -27.65 3.49 -6.04
C THR A 16 -26.21 3.18 -5.64
N ASP A 17 -26.03 2.44 -4.53
CA ASP A 17 -24.73 1.97 -4.04
C ASP A 17 -24.65 0.43 -4.09
N PRO A 18 -23.45 -0.16 -4.32
CA PRO A 18 -23.29 -1.61 -4.32
C PRO A 18 -23.62 -2.25 -2.97
N LEU A 19 -24.54 -3.22 -2.96
CA LEU A 19 -24.81 -4.08 -1.80
C LEU A 19 -23.97 -5.36 -1.90
N VAL A 20 -23.15 -5.63 -0.88
CA VAL A 20 -22.40 -6.89 -0.77
C VAL A 20 -23.15 -7.85 0.15
N THR A 21 -23.39 -9.08 -0.32
CA THR A 21 -23.95 -10.17 0.48
C THR A 21 -22.99 -11.36 0.50
N ILE A 22 -22.55 -11.77 1.68
CA ILE A 22 -21.65 -12.94 1.86
C ILE A 22 -22.47 -14.14 2.33
N ARG A 23 -22.46 -15.23 1.56
CA ARG A 23 -23.16 -16.49 1.88
C ARG A 23 -22.16 -17.56 2.30
N THR A 24 -22.23 -18.00 3.55
CA THR A 24 -21.33 -19.01 4.13
C THR A 24 -22.08 -19.87 5.14
N LYS A 25 -21.57 -21.09 5.42
CA LYS A 25 -22.13 -21.98 6.45
C LYS A 25 -21.87 -21.46 7.87
N SER A 26 -20.77 -20.74 8.08
CA SER A 26 -20.34 -20.26 9.40
C SER A 26 -19.41 -19.04 9.25
N ASN A 27 -19.29 -18.24 10.31
CA ASN A 27 -18.27 -17.19 10.34
C ASN A 27 -16.87 -17.84 10.44
N THR A 28 -16.00 -17.55 9.47
CA THR A 28 -14.65 -18.12 9.38
C THR A 28 -13.64 -17.00 9.11
N GLN A 29 -12.35 -17.28 9.32
CA GLN A 29 -11.29 -16.30 9.01
C GLN A 29 -11.31 -15.84 7.54
N GLN A 30 -11.76 -16.70 6.61
CA GLN A 30 -11.93 -16.32 5.21
C GLN A 30 -13.00 -15.24 5.03
N VAL A 31 -14.11 -15.33 5.78
CA VAL A 31 -15.20 -14.35 5.74
C VAL A 31 -14.72 -13.01 6.28
N GLU A 32 -14.02 -13.01 7.42
CA GLU A 32 -13.42 -11.81 8.00
C GLU A 32 -12.44 -11.14 7.01
N ASN A 33 -11.60 -11.93 6.33
CA ASN A 33 -10.67 -11.39 5.34
C ASN A 33 -11.38 -10.76 4.13
N ILE A 34 -12.51 -11.34 3.69
CA ILE A 34 -13.34 -10.79 2.59
C ILE A 34 -13.99 -9.48 3.04
N ILE A 35 -14.52 -9.43 4.27
CA ILE A 35 -15.10 -8.20 4.84
C ILE A 35 -14.05 -7.10 4.87
N CYS A 36 -12.88 -7.35 5.48
CA CYS A 36 -11.80 -6.36 5.53
C CYS A 36 -11.40 -5.85 4.15
N ALA A 37 -11.26 -6.73 3.16
CA ALA A 37 -10.91 -6.34 1.80
C ALA A 37 -11.98 -5.48 1.12
N ILE A 38 -13.26 -5.71 1.43
CA ILE A 38 -14.39 -4.94 0.89
C ILE A 38 -14.53 -3.61 1.62
N GLU A 39 -14.34 -3.57 2.93
CA GLU A 39 -14.30 -2.33 3.73
C GLU A 39 -13.16 -1.44 3.25
N ASP A 40 -11.96 -1.99 3.05
CA ASP A 40 -10.79 -1.26 2.50
C ASP A 40 -11.05 -0.62 1.13
N VAL A 41 -11.98 -1.17 0.34
CA VAL A 41 -12.33 -0.70 -1.01
C VAL A 41 -13.56 0.20 -1.00
N SER A 42 -14.53 -0.05 -0.11
CA SER A 42 -15.79 0.69 0.03
C SER A 42 -15.68 1.92 0.93
N HIS A 43 -14.63 2.02 1.74
CA HIS A 43 -14.16 3.28 2.32
C HIS A 43 -13.50 4.16 1.26
N SER A 44 -14.22 4.46 0.19
CA SER A 44 -13.86 5.46 -0.82
C SER A 44 -13.95 6.88 -0.24
N ASP A 45 -13.09 7.14 0.74
CA ASP A 45 -12.10 8.20 0.71
C ASP A 45 -10.76 7.52 1.04
N PHE A 46 -10.02 7.00 0.05
CA PHE A 46 -8.60 6.72 0.31
C PHE A 46 -8.00 8.04 0.79
N PRO A 47 -7.54 8.16 2.06
CA PRO A 47 -7.31 9.46 2.64
C PRO A 47 -6.32 10.22 1.78
N GLN A 48 -6.76 11.33 1.20
CA GLN A 48 -5.95 12.03 0.22
C GLN A 48 -4.80 12.75 0.92
N ILE A 49 -3.64 12.75 0.27
CA ILE A 49 -2.52 13.57 0.70
C ILE A 49 -2.51 14.86 -0.11
N ALA A 50 -2.64 15.99 0.58
CA ALA A 50 -2.40 17.29 -0.02
C ALA A 50 -0.92 17.41 -0.43
N ALA A 51 -0.69 17.63 -1.71
CA ALA A 51 0.61 17.79 -2.34
C ALA A 51 0.64 19.03 -3.24
N VAL A 52 1.80 19.37 -3.78
CA VAL A 52 2.02 20.54 -4.63
C VAL A 52 2.53 20.09 -5.98
N LYS A 53 1.91 20.59 -7.04
CA LYS A 53 2.33 20.44 -8.43
C LYS A 53 1.99 21.72 -9.20
N ASP A 54 2.96 22.23 -9.98
CA ASP A 54 2.80 23.43 -10.81
C ASP A 54 2.19 24.62 -10.03
N ASP A 55 2.74 24.88 -8.84
CA ASP A 55 2.30 25.93 -7.89
C ASP A 55 0.86 25.82 -7.36
N SER A 56 0.17 24.72 -7.65
CA SER A 56 -1.17 24.42 -7.14
C SER A 56 -1.15 23.32 -6.08
N VAL A 57 -2.12 23.37 -5.17
CA VAL A 57 -2.37 22.26 -4.22
C VAL A 57 -3.26 21.24 -4.90
N VAL A 58 -2.82 19.99 -4.90
CA VAL A 58 -3.54 18.85 -5.45
C VAL A 58 -3.70 17.77 -4.38
N PHE A 59 -4.72 16.94 -4.52
CA PHE A 59 -5.01 15.87 -3.57
C PHE A 59 -4.73 14.52 -4.22
N VAL A 60 -3.71 13.82 -3.71
CA VAL A 60 -3.27 12.53 -4.24
C VAL A 60 -3.88 11.41 -3.42
N SER A 61 -4.62 10.51 -4.06
CA SER A 61 -5.13 9.31 -3.42
C SER A 61 -3.97 8.43 -2.97
N GLN A 62 -4.01 7.96 -1.72
CA GLN A 62 -3.03 6.99 -1.21
C GLN A 62 -2.96 5.70 -2.04
N ARG A 63 -4.05 5.33 -2.74
CA ARG A 63 -4.07 4.16 -3.62
C ARG A 63 -3.06 4.26 -4.77
N ASP A 64 -2.83 5.47 -5.26
CA ASP A 64 -2.02 5.72 -6.45
C ASP A 64 -0.56 6.00 -6.10
N ILE A 65 -0.25 6.20 -4.81
CA ILE A 65 1.12 6.38 -4.33
C ILE A 65 1.88 5.06 -4.43
N VAL A 66 2.98 5.06 -5.17
CA VAL A 66 3.97 3.98 -5.24
C VAL A 66 4.94 4.11 -4.07
N ARG A 67 5.48 5.31 -3.86
CA ARG A 67 6.40 5.63 -2.76
C ARG A 67 6.37 7.11 -2.42
N VAL A 68 6.85 7.42 -1.23
CA VAL A 68 7.24 8.76 -0.81
C VAL A 68 8.73 8.73 -0.53
N HIS A 69 9.50 9.60 -1.18
CA HIS A 69 10.95 9.64 -1.00
C HIS A 69 11.49 11.07 -1.00
N THR A 70 12.68 11.26 -0.44
CA THR A 70 13.37 12.54 -0.53
C THR A 70 14.13 12.65 -1.84
N GLU A 71 13.86 13.70 -2.61
CA GLU A 71 14.65 14.10 -3.77
C GLU A 71 15.27 15.47 -3.51
N GLY A 72 16.61 15.52 -3.42
CA GLY A 72 17.32 16.71 -2.97
C GLY A 72 16.93 17.12 -1.53
N ARG A 73 16.20 18.23 -1.40
CA ARG A 73 15.69 18.74 -0.10
C ARG A 73 14.16 18.64 0.03
N LYS A 74 13.48 18.04 -0.94
CA LYS A 74 12.02 17.97 -0.99
C LYS A 74 11.54 16.54 -0.77
N LEU A 75 10.41 16.38 -0.09
CA LEU A 75 9.68 15.13 -0.10
C LEU A 75 8.84 15.05 -1.38
N VAL A 76 8.90 13.91 -2.04
CA VAL A 76 8.20 13.63 -3.28
C VAL A 76 7.30 12.41 -3.10
N ILE A 77 6.00 12.60 -3.31
CA ILE A 77 5.07 11.50 -3.59
C ILE A 77 5.26 11.12 -5.05
N GLN A 78 5.57 9.86 -5.29
CA GLN A 78 5.65 9.29 -6.62
C GLN A 78 4.48 8.33 -6.84
N THR A 79 3.76 8.56 -7.92
CA THR A 79 2.77 7.66 -8.51
C THR A 79 3.40 6.94 -9.70
N GLU A 80 2.65 6.08 -10.38
CA GLU A 80 3.15 5.39 -11.59
C GLU A 80 3.47 6.36 -12.73
N THR A 81 2.71 7.45 -12.85
CA THR A 81 2.77 8.38 -13.98
C THR A 81 3.31 9.75 -13.62
N GLU A 82 3.24 10.14 -12.36
CA GLU A 82 3.48 11.52 -11.92
C GLU A 82 4.21 11.61 -10.57
N ALA A 83 4.79 12.78 -10.30
CA ALA A 83 5.46 13.10 -9.05
C ALA A 83 4.96 14.44 -8.49
N TYR A 84 4.88 14.52 -7.16
CA TYR A 84 4.28 15.63 -6.43
C TYR A 84 5.12 16.00 -5.21
N THR A 85 5.33 17.28 -4.94
CA THR A 85 6.06 17.71 -3.74
C THR A 85 5.13 17.77 -2.52
N VAL A 86 5.60 17.34 -1.35
CA VAL A 86 4.82 17.43 -0.10
C VAL A 86 5.53 18.33 0.90
N LYS A 87 4.76 19.17 1.61
CA LYS A 87 5.28 20.08 2.66
C LYS A 87 5.47 19.41 4.02
N ARG A 88 4.89 18.22 4.21
CA ARG A 88 5.01 17.41 5.44
C ARG A 88 6.39 16.76 5.53
N THR A 89 6.79 16.43 6.75
CA THR A 89 7.93 15.56 7.00
C THR A 89 7.56 14.10 6.71
N LEU A 90 8.57 13.23 6.56
CA LEU A 90 8.34 11.79 6.41
C LEU A 90 7.57 11.21 7.63
N ALA A 91 7.90 11.66 8.84
CA ALA A 91 7.21 11.24 10.06
C ALA A 91 5.74 11.71 10.08
N GLY A 92 5.48 12.97 9.74
CA GLY A 92 4.11 13.48 9.67
C GLY A 92 3.29 12.92 8.50
N LEU A 93 3.92 12.18 7.59
CA LEU A 93 3.24 11.33 6.61
C LEU A 93 2.93 9.93 7.16
N GLU A 94 3.82 9.33 7.96
CA GLU A 94 3.52 8.06 8.64
C GLU A 94 2.26 8.14 9.52
N ASP A 95 1.98 9.31 10.11
CA ASP A 95 0.78 9.52 10.94
C ASP A 95 -0.54 9.51 10.16
N VAL A 96 -0.51 9.78 8.84
CA VAL A 96 -1.71 9.93 7.99
C VAL A 96 -1.80 8.87 6.89
N LEU A 97 -0.68 8.23 6.57
CA LEU A 97 -0.65 7.12 5.65
C LEU A 97 -1.22 5.87 6.34
N ASN A 98 -1.96 5.06 5.60
CA ASN A 98 -2.48 3.81 6.14
C ASN A 98 -1.31 2.87 6.51
N ALA A 99 -1.13 2.63 7.80
CA ALA A 99 -0.03 1.86 8.36
C ALA A 99 0.00 0.38 7.92
N SER A 100 -1.13 -0.18 7.44
CA SER A 100 -1.14 -1.53 6.87
C SER A 100 -0.61 -1.57 5.43
N ARG A 101 -0.65 -0.44 4.71
CA ARG A 101 -0.26 -0.33 3.30
C ARG A 101 1.13 0.26 3.12
N PHE A 102 1.51 1.19 3.98
CA PHE A 102 2.74 1.93 3.85
C PHE A 102 3.80 1.47 4.84
N LEU A 103 5.00 1.20 4.34
CA LEU A 103 6.15 0.77 5.13
C LEU A 103 7.32 1.72 4.94
N ARG A 104 7.85 2.26 6.03
CA ARG A 104 9.08 3.05 5.99
C ARG A 104 10.30 2.16 5.86
N ILE A 105 11.01 2.27 4.74
CA ILE A 105 12.16 1.43 4.41
C ILE A 105 13.52 2.09 4.64
N SER A 106 13.54 3.41 4.79
CA SER A 106 14.74 4.18 5.10
C SER A 106 14.41 5.45 5.89
N GLN A 107 15.43 6.23 6.25
CA GLN A 107 15.20 7.56 6.84
C GLN A 107 14.51 8.52 5.86
N SER A 108 14.64 8.27 4.55
CA SER A 108 14.18 9.16 3.47
C SER A 108 13.12 8.52 2.58
N GLU A 109 12.54 7.37 2.93
CA GLU A 109 11.63 6.66 2.03
C GLU A 109 10.58 5.80 2.75
N ILE A 110 9.33 5.94 2.31
CA ILE A 110 8.17 5.12 2.64
C ILE A 110 7.63 4.53 1.34
N ILE A 111 7.31 3.24 1.33
CA ILE A 111 6.81 2.54 0.14
C ILE A 111 5.38 2.05 0.36
N ASN A 112 4.60 1.95 -0.71
CA ASN A 112 3.32 1.25 -0.68
C ASN A 112 3.54 -0.24 -0.97
N LEU A 113 3.30 -1.09 0.02
CA LEU A 113 3.46 -2.54 -0.07
C LEU A 113 2.59 -3.17 -1.16
N TYR A 114 1.44 -2.57 -1.47
CA TYR A 114 0.50 -3.07 -2.48
C TYR A 114 0.94 -2.76 -3.92
N LYS A 115 2.01 -1.97 -4.08
CA LYS A 115 2.64 -1.67 -5.38
C LYS A 115 3.99 -2.39 -5.52
N VAL A 116 4.37 -3.19 -4.54
CA VAL A 116 5.63 -3.95 -4.55
C VAL A 116 5.41 -5.27 -5.26
N LYS A 117 6.20 -5.48 -6.31
CA LYS A 117 6.27 -6.74 -7.06
C LYS A 117 7.10 -7.78 -6.32
N SER A 118 8.25 -7.40 -5.78
CA SER A 118 9.13 -8.34 -5.06
C SER A 118 10.09 -7.65 -4.10
N PHE A 119 10.52 -8.42 -3.10
CA PHE A 119 11.66 -8.12 -2.24
C PHE A 119 12.83 -9.05 -2.59
N ASP A 120 13.99 -8.49 -2.91
CA ASP A 120 15.21 -9.25 -3.19
C ASP A 120 16.14 -9.26 -1.96
N PHE A 121 16.32 -10.44 -1.38
CA PHE A 121 17.18 -10.65 -0.20
C PHE A 121 18.61 -11.05 -0.55
N ASN A 122 18.94 -11.24 -1.83
CA ASN A 122 20.25 -11.70 -2.27
C ASN A 122 21.31 -10.58 -2.26
N LEU A 123 20.88 -9.32 -2.08
CA LEU A 123 21.79 -8.18 -2.05
C LEU A 123 22.50 -8.10 -0.70
N ALA A 124 23.82 -8.30 -0.71
CA ALA A 124 24.64 -8.34 0.49
C ALA A 124 24.44 -7.08 1.36
N GLY A 125 23.88 -7.28 2.56
CA GLY A 125 23.71 -6.24 3.57
C GLY A 125 22.49 -5.32 3.40
N THR A 126 21.58 -5.57 2.46
CA THR A 126 20.33 -4.81 2.29
C THR A 126 19.21 -5.70 1.71
N ILE A 127 18.08 -5.11 1.37
CA ILE A 127 16.94 -5.75 0.69
C ILE A 127 16.58 -4.85 -0.48
N GLY A 128 16.57 -5.38 -1.69
CA GLY A 128 16.04 -4.70 -2.87
C GLY A 128 14.52 -4.74 -2.87
N VAL A 129 13.89 -3.68 -3.37
CA VAL A 129 12.44 -3.58 -3.58
C VAL A 129 12.21 -3.27 -5.05
N GLU A 130 11.43 -4.10 -5.74
CA GLU A 130 10.96 -3.84 -7.10
C GLU A 130 9.46 -3.58 -7.05
N PHE A 131 9.01 -2.48 -7.66
CA PHE A 131 7.60 -2.13 -7.79
C PHE A 131 7.01 -2.68 -9.10
N ASP A 132 5.68 -2.79 -9.17
CA ASP A 132 4.98 -3.27 -10.37
C ASP A 132 5.27 -2.41 -11.61
N CYS A 133 5.47 -1.11 -11.42
CA CYS A 133 5.85 -0.16 -12.46
C CYS A 133 7.35 -0.20 -12.84
N GLY A 134 8.13 -1.15 -12.29
CA GLY A 134 9.55 -1.34 -12.60
C GLY A 134 10.51 -0.42 -11.84
N ILE A 135 10.00 0.51 -11.02
CA ILE A 135 10.81 1.31 -10.10
C ILE A 135 11.54 0.37 -9.13
N LYS A 136 12.75 0.77 -8.71
CA LYS A 136 13.53 0.06 -7.70
C LYS A 136 13.91 0.96 -6.53
N SER A 137 13.90 0.37 -5.33
CA SER A 137 14.31 1.00 -4.07
C SER A 137 15.10 0.02 -3.19
N TRP A 138 15.69 0.54 -2.12
CA TRP A 138 16.52 -0.25 -1.20
C TRP A 138 16.22 0.05 0.26
N VAL A 139 16.10 -1.01 1.06
CA VAL A 139 15.95 -0.90 2.50
C VAL A 139 17.26 -0.42 3.13
N SER A 140 17.20 0.58 4.02
CA SER A 140 18.40 1.01 4.74
C SER A 140 18.92 -0.12 5.63
N ARG A 141 20.24 -0.30 5.71
CA ARG A 141 20.87 -1.40 6.48
C ARG A 141 20.35 -1.49 7.92
N SER A 142 20.16 -0.35 8.57
CA SER A 142 19.61 -0.23 9.93
C SER A 142 18.19 -0.78 10.08
N ARG A 143 17.38 -0.76 9.01
CA ARG A 143 15.99 -1.23 9.00
C ARG A 143 15.84 -2.66 8.49
N VAL A 144 16.87 -3.25 7.88
CA VAL A 144 16.83 -4.63 7.34
C VAL A 144 16.33 -5.63 8.38
N LYS A 145 16.82 -5.57 9.62
CA LYS A 145 16.42 -6.51 10.68
C LYS A 145 14.92 -6.41 10.99
N GLN A 146 14.42 -5.19 11.13
CA GLN A 146 13.00 -4.91 11.40
C GLN A 146 12.12 -5.39 10.25
N ILE A 147 12.49 -5.05 9.01
CA ILE A 147 11.69 -5.41 7.83
C ILE A 147 11.70 -6.91 7.57
N LYS A 148 12.84 -7.61 7.75
CA LYS A 148 12.87 -9.07 7.70
C LYS A 148 11.93 -9.71 8.71
N ALA A 149 11.83 -9.17 9.92
CA ALA A 149 10.90 -9.69 10.93
C ALA A 149 9.44 -9.50 10.51
N LEU A 150 9.08 -8.31 10.03
CA LEU A 150 7.73 -8.00 9.53
C LEU A 150 7.33 -8.89 8.34
N LEU A 151 8.22 -9.07 7.36
CA LEU A 151 7.94 -9.89 6.18
C LEU A 151 7.84 -11.39 6.52
N LYS A 152 8.61 -11.87 7.50
CA LYS A 152 8.46 -13.25 8.02
C LYS A 152 7.14 -13.50 8.74
N GLN A 153 6.62 -12.51 9.48
CA GLN A 153 5.31 -12.62 10.15
C GLN A 153 4.15 -12.71 9.14
N ASN A 154 4.34 -12.16 7.94
CA ASN A 154 3.35 -12.15 6.86
C ASN A 154 3.59 -13.22 5.77
N SER A 155 4.55 -14.14 5.92
CA SER A 155 4.86 -15.15 4.90
C SER A 155 4.43 -16.56 5.27
N ILE A 156 3.73 -17.16 4.31
CA ILE A 156 3.60 -18.59 4.02
C ILE A 156 4.95 -19.29 4.19
N LYS A 157 4.94 -20.47 4.82
CA LYS A 157 6.10 -21.36 5.03
C LYS A 157 7.02 -21.42 3.82
N GLY A 158 8.29 -21.02 4.00
CA GLY A 158 9.31 -21.14 2.95
C GLY A 158 10.65 -20.42 3.18
N VAL A 159 10.95 -19.99 4.41
CA VAL A 159 12.29 -19.52 4.82
C VAL A 159 12.80 -20.40 5.95
#